data_AF-A0A2E7MQS2-F1
#
_entry.id   AF-A0A2E7MQS2-F1
#
_cell.length_a   1.000
_cell.length_b   1.000
_cell.length_c   1.000
_cell.angle_alpha   90.00
_cell.angle_beta   90.00
_cell.angle_gamma   90.00
#
_symmetry.space_group_name_H-M   'P 1'
#
loop_
_entity.id
_entity.type
_entity.pdbx_description
1 polymer ?
#
loop_
_entity_poly.entity_id
_entity_poly.type
_entity_poly.pdbx_seq_one_letter_code
_entity_poly.pdbx_strand_id
1 'polypeptide(L)'
;TAALYWCTGSIGSSLRIYNEHFKKPWPLAHDRMPRLEAPTAFAIFPKDVVHLPRKILEEYCDLQRYTVMPRGGHFAAAEEPGLVIEDLQEFFRDLN
;
A
#
# COMPACT_ATOMS: atom_id res chain seq x y z
N THR A 1 2.81 -16.01 -13.10
CA THR A 1 1.87 -15.89 -11.97
C THR A 1 0.71 -16.87 -12.08
N ALA A 2 -0.04 -16.94 -13.20
CA ALA A 2 -1.18 -17.85 -13.36
C ALA A 2 -0.88 -19.34 -13.04
N ALA A 3 0.23 -19.88 -13.55
CA ALA A 3 0.63 -21.27 -13.27
C ALA A 3 0.90 -21.53 -11.78
N LEU A 4 1.49 -20.57 -11.06
CA LEU A 4 1.74 -20.70 -9.61
C LEU A 4 0.42 -20.82 -8.84
N TYR A 5 -0.57 -19.98 -9.18
CA TYR A 5 -1.91 -20.03 -8.60
C TYR A 5 -2.62 -21.36 -8.88
N TRP A 6 -2.51 -21.87 -10.11
CA TRP A 6 -3.09 -23.15 -10.50
C TRP A 6 -2.44 -24.33 -9.77
N CYS A 7 -1.11 -24.45 -9.86
CA CYS A 7 -0.38 -25.58 -9.28
C CYS A 7 -0.48 -25.67 -7.75
N THR A 8 -0.77 -24.54 -7.09
CA THR A 8 -0.96 -24.49 -5.63
C THR A 8 -2.43 -24.48 -5.20
N GLY A 9 -3.38 -24.45 -6.14
CA GLY A 9 -4.82 -24.38 -5.84
C GLY A 9 -5.25 -23.12 -5.09
N SER A 10 -4.51 -22.01 -5.23
CA SER A 10 -4.63 -20.84 -4.34
C SER A 10 -5.58 -19.73 -4.83
N ILE A 11 -6.19 -19.89 -6.02
CA ILE A 11 -7.14 -18.89 -6.57
C ILE A 11 -8.33 -18.69 -5.63
N GLY A 12 -8.93 -19.76 -5.11
CA GLY A 12 -10.10 -19.66 -4.24
C GLY A 12 -9.78 -19.05 -2.87
N SER A 13 -8.67 -19.46 -2.25
CA SER A 13 -8.26 -18.97 -0.93
C SER A 13 -7.80 -17.51 -0.95
N SER A 14 -7.10 -17.07 -2.01
CA SER A 14 -6.66 -15.67 -2.14
C SER A 14 -7.82 -14.68 -2.30
N LEU A 15 -8.95 -15.12 -2.87
CA LEU A 15 -10.14 -14.27 -3.05
C LEU A 15 -10.99 -14.11 -1.78
N ARG A 16 -10.73 -14.88 -0.72
CA ARG A 16 -11.54 -14.82 0.52
C ARG A 16 -11.59 -13.40 1.12
N ILE A 17 -10.49 -12.65 1.02
CA ILE A 17 -10.41 -11.28 1.56
C ILE A 17 -11.49 -10.37 0.97
N TYR A 18 -11.85 -10.53 -0.31
CA TYR A 18 -12.91 -9.75 -0.94
C TYR A 18 -14.27 -10.06 -0.30
N ASN A 19 -14.57 -11.33 -0.08
CA ASN A 19 -15.82 -11.73 0.58
C ASN A 19 -15.90 -11.20 2.03
N GLU A 20 -14.81 -11.22 2.78
CA GLU A 20 -14.80 -10.64 4.13
C GLU A 20 -14.95 -9.11 4.07
N HIS A 21 -14.26 -8.45 3.13
CA HIS A 21 -14.29 -7.00 2.93
C HIS A 21 -15.68 -6.47 2.55
N PHE A 22 -16.40 -7.16 1.66
CA PHE A 22 -17.73 -6.69 1.22
C PHE A 22 -18.86 -7.04 2.20
N LYS A 23 -18.62 -7.87 3.21
CA LYS A 23 -19.64 -8.26 4.20
C LYS A 23 -19.72 -7.30 5.39
N LYS A 24 -18.61 -6.66 5.75
CA LYS A 24 -18.53 -5.75 6.91
C LYS A 24 -17.52 -4.65 6.63
N PRO A 25 -17.74 -3.42 7.12
CA PRO A 25 -16.70 -2.40 7.12
C PRO A 25 -15.43 -2.92 7.78
N TRP A 26 -14.26 -2.48 7.29
CA TRP A 26 -12.99 -2.88 7.89
C TRP A 26 -12.97 -2.46 9.36
N PRO A 27 -12.73 -3.39 10.30
CA PRO A 27 -12.69 -3.04 11.70
C PRO A 27 -11.50 -2.11 11.93
N LEU A 28 -11.77 -0.95 12.53
CA LEU A 28 -10.72 -0.03 12.96
C LEU A 28 -9.99 -0.67 14.14
N ALA A 29 -8.65 -0.62 14.14
CA ALA A 29 -7.86 -1.15 15.25
C ALA A 29 -8.15 -0.38 16.56
N HIS A 30 -8.46 0.91 16.45
CA HIS A 30 -8.91 1.80 17.51
C HIS A 30 -9.66 3.02 16.91
N ASP A 31 -10.23 3.86 17.78
CA ASP A 31 -10.94 5.09 17.45
C ASP A 31 -10.09 6.37 17.55
N ARG A 32 -8.84 6.27 18.04
CA ARG A 32 -7.88 7.38 18.10
C ARG A 32 -7.42 7.88 16.72
N MET A 33 -6.91 9.11 16.70
CA MET A 33 -6.31 9.78 15.53
C MET A 33 -4.87 10.23 15.85
N PRO A 34 -3.89 10.07 14.93
CA PRO A 34 -4.02 9.38 13.64
C PRO A 34 -4.33 7.89 13.83
N ARG A 35 -4.98 7.26 12.85
CA ARG A 35 -5.32 5.83 12.92
C ARG A 35 -4.09 4.95 12.80
N LEU A 36 -3.12 5.37 11.98
CA LEU A 36 -1.79 4.78 11.94
C LEU A 36 -0.85 5.71 12.71
N GLU A 37 -0.54 5.33 13.95
CA GLU A 37 0.39 6.07 14.81
C GLU A 37 1.87 5.76 14.47
N ALA A 38 2.13 4.70 13.71
CA ALA A 38 3.48 4.37 13.27
C ALA A 38 3.95 5.32 12.14
N PRO A 39 5.24 5.67 12.08
CA PRO A 39 5.80 6.42 10.97
C PRO A 39 5.47 5.76 9.63
N THR A 40 4.90 6.54 8.71
CA THR A 40 4.32 6.01 7.47
C THR A 40 4.82 6.77 6.25
N ALA A 41 5.13 6.04 5.17
CA ALA A 41 5.47 6.57 3.86
C ALA A 41 4.50 6.07 2.78
N PHE A 42 4.25 6.91 1.78
CA PHE A 42 3.45 6.55 0.60
C PHE A 42 4.20 6.89 -0.70
N ALA A 43 4.41 5.88 -1.54
CA ALA A 43 4.86 6.03 -2.93
C ALA A 43 3.64 5.95 -3.87
N ILE A 44 3.40 7.02 -4.63
CA ILE A 44 2.19 7.20 -5.44
C ILE A 44 2.54 7.00 -6.91
N PHE A 45 2.16 5.85 -7.47
CA PHE A 45 2.41 5.49 -8.86
C PHE A 45 1.27 5.98 -9.78
N PRO A 46 1.58 6.57 -10.95
CA PRO A 46 0.58 7.25 -11.78
C PRO A 46 -0.47 6.31 -12.40
N LYS A 47 -0.17 5.02 -12.54
CA LYS A 47 -1.08 4.00 -13.10
C LYS A 47 -1.60 3.00 -12.05
N ASP A 48 -1.53 3.35 -10.77
CA ASP A 48 -2.15 2.53 -9.71
C ASP A 48 -3.68 2.66 -9.75
N VAL A 49 -4.36 1.70 -9.12
CA VAL A 49 -5.82 1.58 -9.06
C VAL A 49 -6.43 2.62 -8.12
N VAL A 50 -5.68 3.05 -7.09
CA VAL A 50 -6.17 3.98 -6.07
C VAL A 50 -5.13 5.06 -5.78
N HIS A 51 -5.56 6.32 -5.86
CA HIS A 51 -4.76 7.48 -5.45
C HIS A 51 -5.35 8.11 -4.20
N LEU A 52 -4.57 8.08 -3.11
CA LEU A 52 -4.96 8.73 -1.86
C LEU A 52 -4.43 10.17 -1.82
N PRO A 53 -5.30 11.19 -1.66
CA PRO A 53 -4.86 12.58 -1.49
C PRO A 53 -3.98 12.73 -0.25
N ARG A 54 -2.86 13.45 -0.40
CA ARG A 54 -1.92 13.72 0.69
C ARG A 54 -2.60 14.25 1.96
N LYS A 55 -3.54 15.19 1.83
CA LYS A 55 -4.27 15.77 2.96
C LYS A 55 -5.02 14.73 3.81
N ILE A 56 -5.57 13.70 3.17
CA ILE A 56 -6.24 12.60 3.90
C ILE A 56 -5.17 11.78 4.64
N LEU A 57 -4.03 11.50 4.03
CA LEU A 57 -2.97 10.73 4.69
C LEU A 57 -2.37 11.47 5.89
N GLU A 58 -2.17 12.79 5.79
CA GLU A 58 -1.69 13.63 6.90
C GLU A 58 -2.65 13.65 8.10
N GLU A 59 -3.95 13.42 7.87
CA GLU A 59 -4.94 13.32 8.95
C GLU A 59 -4.95 11.92 9.59
N TYR A 60 -4.84 10.87 8.78
CA TYR A 60 -5.07 9.49 9.22
C TYR A 60 -3.80 8.72 9.60
N CYS A 61 -2.62 9.23 9.28
CA CYS A 61 -1.33 8.57 9.51
C CYS A 61 -0.29 9.57 10.05
N ASP A 62 0.71 9.08 10.79
CA ASP A 62 1.97 9.79 11.00
C ASP A 62 2.80 9.81 9.70
N LEU A 63 2.42 10.70 8.77
CA LEU A 63 2.97 10.75 7.42
C LEU A 63 4.35 11.42 7.40
N GLN A 64 5.39 10.61 7.27
CA GLN A 64 6.78 11.07 7.16
C GLN A 64 7.20 11.37 5.72
N ARG A 65 6.63 10.66 4.75
CA ARG A 65 7.03 10.77 3.34
C ARG A 65 5.87 10.55 2.38
N TYR A 66 5.77 11.40 1.35
CA TYR A 66 4.79 11.30 0.27
C TYR A 66 5.49 11.57 -1.07
N THR A 67 5.72 10.52 -1.84
CA THR A 67 6.49 10.58 -3.09
C THR A 67 5.58 10.34 -4.28
N VAL A 68 5.47 11.32 -5.17
CA VAL A 68 4.77 11.13 -6.46
C VAL A 68 5.75 10.60 -7.49
N MET A 69 5.52 9.36 -7.94
CA MET A 69 6.44 8.66 -8.84
C MET A 69 6.25 9.09 -10.30
N PRO A 70 7.33 9.15 -11.11
CA PRO A 70 7.24 9.61 -12.49
C PRO A 70 6.60 8.60 -13.45
N ARG A 71 6.58 7.30 -13.11
CA ARG A 71 6.06 6.19 -13.93
C ARG A 71 5.77 4.96 -13.08
N GLY A 72 5.20 3.91 -13.69
CA GLY A 72 4.77 2.67 -13.05
C GLY A 72 3.30 2.68 -12.62
N GLY A 73 2.82 1.54 -12.13
CA GLY A 73 1.42 1.34 -11.74
C GLY A 73 1.24 0.38 -10.57
N HIS A 74 0.13 -0.35 -10.60
CA HIS A 74 -0.33 -1.19 -9.50
C HIS A 74 0.68 -2.25 -9.04
N PHE A 75 1.48 -2.79 -9.96
CA PHE A 75 2.52 -3.76 -9.63
C PHE A 75 3.90 -3.09 -9.51
N ALA A 76 3.95 -1.94 -8.82
CA ALA A 76 5.13 -1.09 -8.69
C ALA A 76 6.46 -1.84 -8.43
N ALA A 77 6.47 -2.81 -7.52
CA ALA A 77 7.66 -3.59 -7.21
C ALA A 77 8.16 -4.46 -8.38
N ALA A 78 7.26 -4.88 -9.28
CA ALA A 78 7.60 -5.63 -10.49
C ALA A 78 7.84 -4.71 -11.71
N GLU A 79 7.13 -3.58 -11.78
CA GLU A 79 7.22 -2.63 -12.90
C GLU A 79 8.43 -1.70 -12.78
N GLU A 80 8.69 -1.15 -11.58
CA GLU A 80 9.71 -0.14 -11.31
C GLU A 80 10.47 -0.44 -10.00
N PRO A 81 11.16 -1.60 -9.90
CA PRO A 81 11.81 -2.04 -8.67
C PRO A 81 12.83 -1.03 -8.13
N GLY A 82 13.54 -0.32 -9.01
CA GLY A 82 14.50 0.71 -8.62
C GLY A 82 13.85 1.86 -7.85
N LEU A 83 12.73 2.40 -8.37
CA LEU A 83 11.99 3.49 -7.71
C LEU A 83 11.43 3.05 -6.35
N VAL A 84 10.94 1.80 -6.26
CA VAL A 84 10.44 1.25 -5.00
C VAL A 84 11.56 1.09 -3.96
N ILE A 85 12.70 0.53 -4.36
CA ILE A 85 13.83 0.30 -3.45
C ILE A 85 14.42 1.63 -2.98
N GLU A 86 14.59 2.60 -3.88
CA GLU A 86 15.10 3.93 -3.54
C GLU A 86 14.21 4.62 -2.51
N ASP A 87 12.90 4.66 -2.73
CA ASP A 87 11.96 5.29 -1.80
C ASP A 87 11.92 4.59 -0.43
N LEU A 88 11.99 3.27 -0.42
CA LEU A 88 12.06 2.47 0.80
C LEU A 88 13.35 2.77 1.59
N GLN A 89 14.50 2.83 0.91
CA GLN A 89 15.79 3.11 1.52
C GLN A 89 15.87 4.54 2.07
N GLU A 90 15.35 5.52 1.34
CA GLU A 90 15.29 6.91 1.82
C GLU A 90 14.41 7.02 3.06
N PHE A 91 13.22 6.41 3.05
CA PHE A 91 12.33 6.40 4.22
C PHE A 91 13.02 5.86 5.47
N PHE A 92 13.63 4.67 5.40
CA PHE A 92 14.28 4.07 6.57
C PHE A 92 15.60 4.73 6.97
N ARG A 93 16.23 5.49 6.07
CA ARG A 93 17.43 6.27 6.41
C ARG A 93 17.09 7.50 7.26
N ASP A 94 15.95 8.12 7.00
CA ASP A 94 15.51 9.33 7.68
C ASP A 94 14.77 9.03 9.00
N LEU A 95 14.30 7.79 9.18
CA LEU A 95 13.72 7.28 10.43
C LEU A 95 14.83 7.00 11.46
N ASN A 96 14.98 7.92 12.43
CA ASN A 96 15.82 7.71 13.62
C ASN A 96 15.02 7.12 14.79
#